data_AF-A0A3D2WJW9-F1
#
_entry.id   AF-A0A3D2WJW9-F1
#
_cell.length_a   1.000
_cell.length_b   1.000
_cell.length_c   1.000
_cell.angle_alpha   90.00
_cell.angle_beta   90.00
_cell.angle_gamma   90.00
#
_symmetry.space_group_name_H-M   'P 1'
#
loop_
_entity.id
_entity.type
_entity.pdbx_description
1 polymer ?
#
loop_
_entity_poly.entity_id
_entity_poly.type
_entity_poly.pdbx_seq_one_letter_code
_entity_poly.pdbx_strand_id
1 'polypeptide(L)'
;MAVKLFLKKIKQLRYALMVTLMLCAFHAQAIPFIGERYDVSIEATDHPELQKELASFIKKQQSSNEQLKQIDNISQYQKLLSAILQKKMKSIGYYDFGISPTSDGSDIAFLIQPGQRAMIESIKVKQPEFIFEDLSAPLAKLGLSVGEPLIAENVLAGEQALIDYINKKYCFVKPQLDKTITLDTFTKKAQIVFTLDTESGKTIRNINFEGNTSIDDEFLKNIAQVEKSCYKTRKIIRAQNYLLQSGLLTSATPELITDEDSVDVTFHVNERKHRTQSLGIGYSPEEQLRFSAGWENRNWRGNGKKLTTDFQISQISTQLDGSLRVPQFKDPDLDLVFEAEVSETKVEAFDSVSAAASAVLEYQFNRNWLGSIGIASEYSQVESSTQDDIFRLLSFPASIQRDTSRSLLDPVQGSIWSLSIEPFTDMVDKSIQFTQFASSIRTYSSPEIWGLNDKETKDLTIATRVALGTITGE
;
A
#
# COMPACT_ATOMS: atom_id res chain seq x y z
N MET A 1 -12.86 -15.22 -60.17
CA MET A 1 -11.51 -14.92 -60.75
C MET A 1 -10.92 -13.57 -60.31
N ALA A 2 -11.68 -12.67 -59.68
CA ALA A 2 -11.19 -11.36 -59.18
C ALA A 2 -10.47 -11.39 -57.81
N VAL A 3 -10.69 -12.42 -56.97
CA VAL A 3 -10.07 -12.50 -55.62
C VAL A 3 -8.61 -13.03 -55.68
N LYS A 4 -8.26 -13.84 -56.69
CA LYS A 4 -6.88 -14.35 -56.90
C LYS A 4 -5.91 -13.28 -57.44
N LEU A 5 -6.41 -12.23 -58.07
CA LEU A 5 -5.59 -11.10 -58.58
C LEU A 5 -5.27 -10.08 -57.46
N PHE A 6 -6.14 -9.93 -56.46
CA PHE A 6 -5.93 -9.02 -55.33
C PHE A 6 -4.90 -9.55 -54.32
N LEU A 7 -4.91 -10.87 -54.06
CA LEU A 7 -3.94 -11.54 -53.18
C LEU A 7 -2.52 -11.64 -53.76
N LYS A 8 -2.37 -11.54 -55.09
CA LYS A 8 -1.06 -11.54 -55.77
C LYS A 8 -0.37 -10.17 -55.69
N LYS A 9 -1.13 -9.07 -55.62
CA LYS A 9 -0.61 -7.70 -55.43
C LYS A 9 -0.15 -7.41 -53.99
N ILE A 10 -0.78 -8.02 -52.97
CA ILE A 10 -0.38 -7.85 -51.56
C ILE A 10 0.90 -8.64 -51.23
N LYS A 11 1.15 -9.78 -51.90
CA LYS A 11 2.40 -10.54 -51.73
C LYS A 11 3.61 -9.86 -52.42
N GLN A 12 3.41 -9.11 -53.50
CA GLN A 12 4.50 -8.34 -54.13
C GLN A 12 4.82 -7.03 -53.39
N LEU A 13 3.87 -6.42 -52.66
CA LEU A 13 4.15 -5.27 -51.79
C LEU A 13 4.97 -5.65 -50.54
N ARG A 14 4.82 -6.88 -50.03
CA ARG A 14 5.59 -7.39 -48.87
C ARG A 14 7.07 -7.64 -49.16
N TYR A 15 7.45 -7.92 -50.41
CA TYR A 15 8.86 -8.08 -50.79
C TYR A 15 9.52 -6.75 -51.20
N ALA A 16 8.75 -5.75 -51.63
CA ALA A 16 9.28 -4.41 -51.92
C ALA A 16 9.52 -3.56 -50.66
N LEU A 17 8.76 -3.79 -49.57
CA LEU A 17 8.94 -3.09 -48.29
C LEU A 17 10.00 -3.73 -47.37
N MET A 18 10.35 -5.01 -47.57
CA MET A 18 11.39 -5.71 -46.80
C MET A 18 12.82 -5.50 -47.32
N VAL A 19 12.98 -4.99 -48.55
CA VAL A 19 14.31 -4.75 -49.16
C VAL A 19 14.75 -3.27 -49.06
N THR A 20 13.87 -2.39 -48.59
CA THR A 20 14.22 -1.00 -48.23
C THR A 20 14.49 -0.80 -46.73
N LEU A 21 14.30 -1.82 -45.89
CA LEU A 21 14.61 -1.78 -44.45
C LEU A 21 15.89 -2.54 -44.06
N MET A 22 16.71 -2.94 -45.03
CA MET A 22 17.98 -3.65 -44.83
C MET A 22 19.15 -2.91 -45.50
N LEU A 23 19.09 -1.58 -45.46
CA LEU A 23 20.15 -0.65 -45.90
C LEU A 23 20.14 0.65 -45.06
N CYS A 24 19.81 0.53 -43.78
CA CYS A 24 20.06 1.53 -42.72
C CYS A 24 20.74 0.86 -41.51
N ALA A 25 21.63 -0.09 -41.78
CA ALA A 25 22.63 -0.57 -40.84
C ALA A 25 23.99 0.00 -41.27
N PHE A 26 24.13 1.32 -41.18
CA PHE A 26 25.39 2.06 -41.00
C PHE A 26 25.00 3.52 -40.82
N HIS A 27 25.50 4.15 -39.75
CA HIS A 27 25.12 5.45 -39.17
C HIS A 27 24.02 5.40 -38.10
N ALA A 28 24.29 4.67 -37.01
CA ALA A 28 23.89 5.17 -35.70
C ALA A 28 24.70 6.44 -35.40
N GLN A 29 24.33 7.57 -35.99
CA GLN A 29 24.61 8.85 -35.37
C GLN A 29 23.63 8.96 -34.20
N ALA A 30 24.18 9.03 -32.99
CA ALA A 30 23.44 9.23 -31.77
C ALA A 30 22.44 10.37 -31.95
N ILE A 31 21.17 10.11 -31.62
CA ILE A 31 20.16 11.16 -31.47
C ILE A 31 20.67 12.09 -30.36
N PRO A 32 20.95 13.38 -30.62
CA PRO A 32 21.70 14.23 -29.68
C PRO A 32 20.87 14.77 -28.51
N PHE A 33 19.68 14.22 -28.24
CA PHE A 33 18.78 14.70 -27.17
C PHE A 33 18.61 13.74 -25.99
N ILE A 34 19.30 12.58 -25.98
CA ILE A 34 19.35 11.66 -24.84
C ILE A 34 20.82 11.36 -24.50
N GLY A 35 21.60 12.43 -24.32
CA GLY A 35 22.98 12.38 -23.85
C GLY A 35 23.11 13.21 -22.57
N GLU A 36 24.02 12.82 -21.68
CA GLU A 36 24.40 13.68 -20.55
C GLU A 36 24.85 15.05 -21.10
N ARG A 37 24.33 16.16 -20.53
CA ARG A 37 24.48 17.52 -21.07
C ARG A 37 25.94 17.98 -21.15
N TYR A 38 26.77 17.47 -20.25
CA TYR A 38 28.20 17.67 -20.18
C TYR A 38 28.84 16.31 -19.93
N ASP A 39 29.95 16.02 -20.60
CA ASP A 39 30.75 14.83 -20.31
C ASP A 39 31.62 15.09 -19.09
N VAL A 40 31.45 14.29 -18.04
CA VAL A 40 32.14 14.50 -16.76
C VAL A 40 33.09 13.35 -16.48
N SER A 41 34.39 13.66 -16.48
CA SER A 41 35.44 12.73 -16.11
C SER A 41 35.95 13.02 -14.71
N ILE A 42 36.26 11.95 -13.97
CA ILE A 42 36.86 12.04 -12.63
C ILE A 42 38.15 11.26 -12.65
N GLU A 43 39.22 11.88 -12.17
CA GLU A 43 40.51 11.26 -11.95
C GLU A 43 40.88 11.43 -10.47
N ALA A 44 41.01 10.31 -9.77
CA ALA A 44 41.46 10.30 -8.38
C ALA A 44 42.87 9.73 -8.33
N THR A 45 43.85 10.58 -8.00
CA THR A 45 45.28 10.19 -8.00
C THR A 45 45.51 9.00 -7.08
N ASP A 46 46.15 7.95 -7.60
CA ASP A 46 46.54 6.72 -6.88
C ASP A 46 45.40 5.95 -6.16
N HIS A 47 44.13 6.21 -6.51
CA HIS A 47 42.96 5.59 -5.88
C HIS A 47 41.90 5.12 -6.89
N PRO A 48 42.14 3.99 -7.60
CA PRO A 48 41.25 3.52 -8.67
C PRO A 48 39.85 3.09 -8.19
N GLU A 49 39.74 2.56 -6.97
CA GLU A 49 38.44 2.19 -6.38
C GLU A 49 37.59 3.42 -6.07
N LEU A 50 38.21 4.47 -5.52
CA LEU A 50 37.54 5.74 -5.24
C LEU A 50 37.10 6.43 -6.52
N GLN A 51 37.95 6.42 -7.55
CA GLN A 51 37.60 6.96 -8.87
C GLN A 51 36.33 6.30 -9.41
N LYS A 52 36.27 4.95 -9.35
CA LYS A 52 35.09 4.20 -9.81
C LYS A 52 33.83 4.54 -9.00
N GLU A 53 33.96 4.64 -7.67
CA GLU A 53 32.85 5.02 -6.80
C GLU A 53 32.33 6.43 -7.14
N LEU A 54 33.21 7.42 -7.25
CA LEU A 54 32.85 8.81 -7.54
C LEU A 54 32.26 8.96 -8.96
N ALA A 55 32.81 8.26 -9.95
CA ALA A 55 32.28 8.26 -11.31
C ALA A 55 30.86 7.69 -11.36
N SER A 56 30.62 6.58 -10.67
CA SER A 56 29.27 5.99 -10.55
C SER A 56 28.29 6.93 -9.83
N PHE A 57 28.76 7.64 -8.80
CA PHE A 57 27.97 8.60 -8.05
C PHE A 57 27.59 9.82 -8.90
N ILE A 58 28.54 10.40 -9.64
CA ILE A 58 28.27 11.53 -10.54
C ILE A 58 27.27 11.13 -11.61
N LYS A 59 27.46 9.98 -12.28
CA LYS A 59 26.52 9.51 -13.31
C LYS A 59 25.09 9.38 -12.79
N LYS A 60 24.93 8.90 -11.55
CA LYS A 60 23.63 8.86 -10.87
C LYS A 60 23.10 10.27 -10.58
N GLN A 61 23.94 11.21 -10.16
CA GLN A 61 23.52 12.59 -9.92
C GLN A 61 23.09 13.29 -11.21
N GLN A 62 23.82 13.12 -12.32
CA GLN A 62 23.47 13.74 -13.61
C GLN A 62 22.11 13.26 -14.13
N SER A 63 21.75 12.00 -13.89
CA SER A 63 20.46 11.42 -14.31
C SER A 63 19.28 11.74 -13.38
N SER A 64 19.52 11.87 -12.06
CA SER A 64 18.44 11.97 -11.06
C SER A 64 18.26 13.37 -10.44
N ASN A 65 19.25 14.26 -10.54
CA ASN A 65 19.20 15.57 -9.88
C ASN A 65 18.61 16.64 -10.80
N GLU A 66 17.38 17.08 -10.49
CA GLU A 66 16.67 18.09 -11.29
C GLU A 66 17.38 19.45 -11.34
N GLN A 67 18.10 19.84 -10.27
CA GLN A 67 18.85 21.11 -10.28
C GLN A 67 20.00 21.07 -11.29
N LEU A 68 20.69 19.94 -11.42
CA LEU A 68 21.74 19.77 -12.43
C LEU A 68 21.17 19.83 -13.85
N LYS A 69 19.98 19.26 -14.08
CA LYS A 69 19.33 19.27 -15.41
C LYS A 69 18.94 20.67 -15.88
N GLN A 70 18.63 21.58 -14.95
CA GLN A 70 18.15 22.93 -15.25
C GLN A 70 19.25 23.96 -15.48
N ILE A 71 20.52 23.64 -15.19
CA ILE A 71 21.63 24.59 -15.31
C ILE A 71 22.28 24.47 -16.69
N ASP A 72 22.13 25.51 -17.50
CA ASP A 72 22.74 25.64 -18.84
C ASP A 72 24.15 26.25 -18.83
N ASN A 73 24.53 26.90 -17.72
CA ASN A 73 25.81 27.55 -17.60
C ASN A 73 26.85 26.57 -17.03
N ILE A 74 27.88 26.26 -17.82
CA ILE A 74 28.92 25.28 -17.45
C ILE A 74 29.62 25.64 -16.13
N SER A 75 29.88 26.92 -15.87
CA SER A 75 30.55 27.36 -14.63
C SER A 75 29.67 27.13 -13.40
N GLN A 76 28.36 27.41 -13.51
CA GLN A 76 27.40 27.13 -12.44
C GLN A 76 27.22 25.62 -12.22
N TYR A 77 27.17 24.85 -13.30
CA TYR A 77 27.07 23.39 -13.26
C TYR A 77 28.28 22.75 -12.58
N GLN A 78 29.48 23.15 -13.00
CA GLN A 78 30.75 22.74 -12.40
C GLN A 78 30.84 23.12 -10.92
N LYS A 79 30.36 24.32 -10.54
CA LYS A 79 30.33 24.75 -9.13
C LYS A 79 29.38 23.89 -8.29
N LEU A 80 28.19 23.56 -8.79
CA LEU A 80 27.23 22.70 -8.10
C LEU A 80 27.77 21.27 -7.96
N LEU A 81 28.31 20.69 -9.04
CA LEU A 81 28.95 19.37 -9.01
C LEU A 81 30.14 19.35 -8.04
N SER A 82 30.95 20.40 -8.01
CA SER A 82 32.04 20.53 -7.04
C SER A 82 31.52 20.46 -5.61
N ALA A 83 30.43 21.17 -5.29
CA ALA A 83 29.83 21.13 -3.96
C ALA A 83 29.25 19.74 -3.61
N ILE A 84 28.62 19.06 -4.59
CA ILE A 84 28.10 17.70 -4.45
C ILE A 84 29.24 16.70 -4.20
N LEU A 85 30.32 16.77 -4.98
CA LEU A 85 31.53 15.97 -4.79
C LEU A 85 32.18 16.24 -3.43
N GLN A 86 32.30 17.50 -3.03
CA GLN A 86 32.82 17.86 -1.71
C GLN A 86 32.01 17.21 -0.59
N LYS A 87 30.67 17.22 -0.70
CA LYS A 87 29.79 16.57 0.28
C LYS A 87 29.96 15.05 0.27
N LYS A 88 30.09 14.43 -0.91
CA LYS A 88 30.35 12.98 -1.04
C LYS A 88 31.70 12.60 -0.44
N MET A 89 32.77 13.33 -0.74
CA MET A 89 34.12 13.10 -0.19
C MET A 89 34.11 13.13 1.34
N LYS A 90 33.47 14.13 1.94
CA LYS A 90 33.29 14.21 3.40
C LYS A 90 32.48 13.03 3.95
N SER A 91 31.43 12.61 3.24
CA SER A 91 30.57 11.49 3.69
C SER A 91 31.29 10.13 3.72
N ILE A 92 32.33 9.94 2.92
CA ILE A 92 33.14 8.71 2.88
C ILE A 92 34.45 8.83 3.67
N GLY A 93 34.61 9.90 4.45
CA GLY A 93 35.70 10.06 5.40
C GLY A 93 36.89 10.91 4.91
N TYR A 94 36.85 11.50 3.72
CA TYR A 94 37.90 12.42 3.27
C TYR A 94 37.53 13.86 3.64
N TYR A 95 38.28 14.47 4.55
CA TYR A 95 38.04 15.84 5.02
C TYR A 95 39.10 16.84 4.57
N ASP A 96 40.26 16.35 4.14
CA ASP A 96 41.40 17.15 3.68
C ASP A 96 41.78 16.70 2.28
N PHE A 97 40.92 17.08 1.34
CA PHE A 97 41.01 16.68 -0.06
C PHE A 97 41.04 17.93 -0.95
N GLY A 98 41.79 17.83 -2.05
CA GLY A 98 41.78 18.81 -3.13
C GLY A 98 40.79 18.40 -4.21
N ILE A 99 40.00 19.35 -4.71
CA ILE A 99 39.24 19.19 -5.96
C ILE A 99 39.63 20.34 -6.87
N SER A 100 40.22 20.00 -8.01
CA SER A 100 40.61 20.93 -9.06
C SER A 100 39.77 20.65 -10.30
N PRO A 101 38.73 21.45 -10.55
CA PRO A 101 37.90 21.25 -11.72
C PRO A 101 38.46 22.03 -12.93
N THR A 102 38.56 21.37 -14.07
CA THR A 102 38.93 21.95 -15.37
C THR A 102 37.80 21.76 -16.36
N SER A 103 37.61 22.72 -17.26
CA SER A 103 36.56 22.69 -18.28
C SER A 103 37.15 23.02 -19.64
N ASP A 104 36.86 22.20 -20.65
CA ASP A 104 37.17 22.46 -22.06
C ASP A 104 35.93 22.20 -22.91
N GLY A 105 35.32 23.26 -23.47
CA GLY A 105 34.07 23.15 -24.22
C GLY A 105 32.92 22.57 -23.38
N SER A 106 32.46 21.36 -23.72
CA SER A 106 31.41 20.60 -23.02
C SER A 106 31.95 19.63 -21.97
N ASP A 107 33.27 19.50 -21.85
CA ASP A 107 33.91 18.46 -21.07
C ASP A 107 34.38 19.04 -19.74
N ILE A 108 34.00 18.39 -18.65
CA ILE A 108 34.36 18.79 -17.29
C ILE A 108 35.21 17.68 -16.69
N ALA A 109 36.45 17.98 -16.34
CA ALA A 109 37.34 17.06 -15.66
C ALA A 109 37.52 17.48 -14.19
N PHE A 110 37.36 16.53 -13.28
CA PHE A 110 37.65 16.73 -11.86
C PHE A 110 38.89 15.94 -11.48
N LEU A 111 39.99 16.66 -11.19
CA LEU A 111 41.16 16.08 -10.55
C LEU A 111 40.96 16.10 -9.03
N ILE A 112 40.92 14.92 -8.42
CA ILE A 112 40.67 14.74 -6.99
C ILE A 112 41.94 14.19 -6.33
N GLN A 113 42.39 14.91 -5.31
CA GLN A 113 43.47 14.48 -4.42
C GLN A 113 42.85 14.15 -3.06
N PRO A 114 42.57 12.88 -2.75
CA PRO A 114 41.71 12.51 -1.62
C PRO A 114 42.30 12.84 -0.25
N GLY A 115 43.63 12.87 -0.14
CA GLY A 115 44.32 12.97 1.15
C GLY A 115 44.09 11.73 2.02
N GLN A 116 44.33 11.87 3.33
CA GLN A 116 44.12 10.78 4.29
C GLN A 116 42.66 10.69 4.73
N ARG A 117 42.14 9.45 4.85
CA ARG A 117 40.82 9.21 5.44
C ARG A 117 40.84 9.46 6.94
N ALA A 118 39.79 10.08 7.44
CA ALA A 118 39.51 10.14 8.86
C ALA A 118 39.17 8.75 9.40
N MET A 119 39.84 8.34 10.46
CA MET A 119 39.63 7.05 11.13
C MET A 119 38.94 7.26 12.48
N ILE A 120 38.12 6.30 12.88
CA ILE A 120 37.43 6.31 14.17
C ILE A 120 38.43 5.97 15.27
N GLU A 121 38.65 6.90 16.19
CA GLU A 121 39.52 6.71 17.36
C GLU A 121 38.74 6.17 18.55
N SER A 122 37.53 6.67 18.79
CA SER A 122 36.68 6.17 19.87
C SER A 122 35.20 6.36 19.56
N ILE A 123 34.40 5.45 20.09
CA ILE A 123 32.94 5.51 20.09
C ILE A 123 32.49 5.41 21.54
N LYS A 124 31.70 6.37 21.98
CA LYS A 124 31.15 6.39 23.34
C LYS A 124 29.64 6.52 23.27
N VAL A 125 28.93 5.72 24.05
CA VAL A 125 27.50 5.89 24.28
C VAL A 125 27.33 6.40 25.71
N LYS A 126 26.96 7.67 25.85
CA LYS A 126 26.54 8.26 27.12
C LYS A 126 25.09 7.86 27.34
N GLN A 127 24.87 7.07 28.39
CA GLN A 127 23.56 6.54 28.76
C GLN A 127 23.23 6.91 30.21
N PRO A 128 21.95 6.98 30.59
CA PRO A 128 21.56 7.21 31.98
C PRO A 128 22.04 6.10 32.93
N GLU A 129 22.28 6.44 34.20
CA GLU A 129 22.84 5.52 35.21
C GLU A 129 21.99 4.29 35.50
N PHE A 130 20.67 4.36 35.29
CA PHE A 130 19.76 3.22 35.46
C PHE A 130 19.89 2.17 34.35
N ILE A 131 20.69 2.42 33.30
CA ILE A 131 21.01 1.46 32.26
C ILE A 131 22.39 0.86 32.56
N PHE A 132 22.40 -0.38 33.07
CA PHE A 132 23.64 -1.07 33.44
C PHE A 132 24.33 -1.79 32.27
N GLU A 133 23.60 -2.06 31.19
CA GLU A 133 24.12 -2.78 30.04
C GLU A 133 24.79 -1.85 29.04
N ASP A 134 25.89 -2.30 28.42
CA ASP A 134 26.56 -1.57 27.36
C ASP A 134 25.70 -1.52 26.08
N LEU A 135 25.19 -0.33 25.77
CA LEU A 135 24.37 -0.09 24.58
C LEU A 135 25.19 -0.03 23.28
N SER A 136 26.52 -0.09 23.33
CA SER A 136 27.37 -0.01 22.13
C SER A 136 27.38 -1.29 21.28
N ALA A 137 26.91 -2.42 21.82
CA ALA A 137 26.94 -3.73 21.16
C ALA A 137 26.34 -3.78 19.72
N PRO A 138 25.25 -3.07 19.38
CA PRO A 138 24.71 -3.03 18.02
C PRO A 138 25.63 -2.32 17.01
N LEU A 139 26.50 -1.42 17.45
CA LEU A 139 27.32 -0.57 16.58
C LEU A 139 28.43 -1.36 15.87
N ALA A 140 29.03 -2.32 16.57
CA ALA A 140 30.14 -3.13 16.04
C ALA A 140 29.73 -3.95 14.78
N LYS A 141 28.45 -4.33 14.65
CA LYS A 141 27.95 -5.10 13.50
C LYS A 141 27.80 -4.26 12.21
N LEU A 142 27.97 -2.94 12.30
CA LEU A 142 27.69 -1.99 11.21
C LEU A 142 28.95 -1.33 10.64
N GLY A 143 30.14 -1.89 10.92
CA GLY A 143 31.40 -1.24 10.51
C GLY A 143 31.57 0.13 11.17
N LEU A 144 31.16 0.20 12.44
CA LEU A 144 31.36 1.36 13.31
C LEU A 144 32.17 0.91 14.53
N SER A 145 33.45 0.66 14.29
CA SER A 145 34.44 0.19 15.27
C SER A 145 35.69 1.07 15.27
N VAL A 146 36.48 0.99 16.34
CA VAL A 146 37.76 1.71 16.42
C VAL A 146 38.71 1.21 15.32
N GLY A 147 39.32 2.14 14.60
CA GLY A 147 40.24 1.88 13.48
C GLY A 147 39.58 1.84 12.10
N GLU A 148 38.24 1.82 12.03
CA GLU A 148 37.52 1.88 10.77
C GLU A 148 37.39 3.33 10.24
N PRO A 149 37.20 3.53 8.92
CA PRO A 149 37.01 4.85 8.35
C PRO A 149 35.70 5.50 8.85
N LEU A 150 35.74 6.82 9.08
CA LEU A 150 34.57 7.61 9.45
C LEU A 150 33.65 7.80 8.24
N ILE A 151 32.73 6.86 8.03
CA ILE A 151 31.73 6.91 6.96
C ILE A 151 30.39 7.40 7.55
N ALA A 152 29.86 8.49 7.01
CA ALA A 152 28.63 9.12 7.48
C ALA A 152 27.40 8.20 7.40
N GLU A 153 27.34 7.37 6.35
CA GLU A 153 26.28 6.36 6.19
C GLU A 153 26.29 5.34 7.34
N ASN A 154 27.47 4.83 7.71
CA ASN A 154 27.60 3.90 8.84
C ASN A 154 27.20 4.56 10.16
N VAL A 155 27.54 5.84 10.36
CA VAL A 155 27.15 6.60 11.56
C VAL A 155 25.63 6.75 11.65
N LEU A 156 24.97 7.12 10.56
CA LEU A 156 23.51 7.25 10.50
C LEU A 156 22.81 5.90 10.68
N ALA A 157 23.32 4.84 10.05
CA ALA A 157 22.81 3.49 10.23
C ALA A 157 22.99 3.01 11.68
N GLY A 158 24.13 3.31 12.30
CA GLY A 158 24.44 3.01 13.69
C GLY A 158 23.50 3.70 14.68
N GLU A 159 23.24 5.00 14.47
CA GLU A 159 22.27 5.77 15.24
C GLU A 159 20.87 5.14 15.17
N GLN A 160 20.40 4.84 13.95
CA GLN A 160 19.09 4.21 13.76
C GLN A 160 19.02 2.82 14.41
N ALA A 161 20.07 2.00 14.25
CA ALA A 161 20.14 0.69 14.88
C ALA A 161 20.15 0.77 16.41
N LEU A 162 20.79 1.80 16.98
CA LEU A 162 20.81 2.04 18.41
C LEU A 162 19.40 2.43 18.91
N ILE A 163 18.71 3.34 18.23
CA ILE A 163 17.31 3.70 18.51
C ILE A 163 16.40 2.48 18.43
N ASP A 164 16.56 1.64 17.40
CA ASP A 164 15.76 0.43 17.23
C ASP A 164 16.04 -0.62 18.31
N TYR A 165 17.30 -0.80 18.69
CA TYR A 165 17.70 -1.67 19.79
C TYR A 165 17.08 -1.21 21.12
N ILE A 166 17.20 0.08 21.43
CA ILE A 166 16.64 0.70 22.64
C ILE A 166 15.12 0.53 22.66
N ASN A 167 14.43 0.91 21.59
CA ASN A 167 12.98 0.80 21.48
C ASN A 167 12.50 -0.66 21.57
N LYS A 168 13.28 -1.62 21.08
CA LYS A 168 12.95 -3.04 21.20
C LYS A 168 13.08 -3.54 22.63
N LYS A 169 14.14 -3.13 23.34
CA LYS A 169 14.50 -3.68 24.66
C LYS A 169 13.83 -2.97 25.83
N TYR A 170 13.76 -1.64 25.81
CA TYR A 170 13.33 -0.83 26.96
C TYR A 170 11.96 -0.19 26.76
N CYS A 171 11.33 0.21 27.87
CA CYS A 171 9.97 0.76 27.89
C CYS A 171 9.96 2.30 27.89
N PHE A 172 10.89 2.93 27.18
CA PHE A 172 11.10 4.37 27.24
C PHE A 172 10.05 5.15 26.46
N VAL A 173 9.60 6.27 27.04
CA VAL A 173 8.71 7.21 26.38
C VAL A 173 9.56 8.24 25.64
N LYS A 174 9.46 8.27 24.30
CA LYS A 174 10.14 9.23 23.41
C LYS A 174 11.66 9.42 23.70
N PRO A 175 12.47 8.34 23.73
CA PRO A 175 13.91 8.46 23.95
C PRO A 175 14.54 9.38 22.90
N GLN A 176 15.36 10.35 23.34
CA GLN A 176 16.12 11.24 22.46
C GLN A 176 17.55 10.72 22.35
N LEU A 177 18.04 10.55 21.13
CA LEU A 177 19.42 10.15 20.88
C LEU A 177 20.09 11.25 20.07
N ASP A 178 21.04 11.94 20.70
CA ASP A 178 21.88 12.93 20.05
C ASP A 178 23.23 12.32 19.67
N LYS A 179 23.83 12.83 18.60
CA LYS A 179 25.19 12.46 18.20
C LYS A 179 26.08 13.69 18.08
N THR A 180 27.30 13.57 18.60
CA THR A 180 28.37 14.55 18.41
C THR A 180 29.56 13.85 17.79
N ILE A 181 30.10 14.41 16.72
CA ILE A 181 31.31 13.91 16.05
C ILE A 181 32.36 15.00 16.14
N THR A 182 33.49 14.71 16.79
CA THR A 182 34.63 15.61 16.87
C THR A 182 35.77 15.02 16.04
N LEU A 183 36.21 15.76 15.02
CA LEU A 183 37.30 15.36 14.14
C LEU A 183 38.53 16.23 14.42
N ASP A 184 39.65 15.60 14.76
CA ASP A 184 40.95 16.26 14.76
C ASP A 184 41.49 16.29 13.33
N THR A 185 41.59 17.50 12.77
CA THR A 185 42.05 17.72 11.40
C THR A 185 43.54 17.47 11.20
N PHE A 186 44.36 17.43 12.25
CA PHE A 186 45.79 17.14 12.15
C PHE A 186 46.05 15.64 12.21
N THR A 187 45.46 14.95 13.18
CA THR A 187 45.67 13.51 13.36
C THR A 187 44.76 12.65 12.50
N LYS A 188 43.74 13.25 11.86
CA LYS A 188 42.68 12.58 11.08
C LYS A 188 41.93 11.54 11.91
N LYS A 189 41.78 11.80 13.21
CA LYS A 189 41.09 10.92 14.13
C LYS A 189 39.76 11.51 14.57
N ALA A 190 38.73 10.68 14.55
CA ALA A 190 37.36 11.08 14.88
C ALA A 190 36.89 10.41 16.18
N GLN A 191 36.25 11.19 17.03
CA GLN A 191 35.57 10.71 18.23
C GLN A 191 34.07 10.87 18.02
N ILE A 192 33.34 9.76 18.20
CA ILE A 192 31.89 9.71 18.06
C ILE A 192 31.29 9.53 19.44
N VAL A 193 30.39 10.43 19.83
CA VAL A 193 29.65 10.35 21.10
C VAL A 193 28.16 10.34 20.80
N PHE A 194 27.51 9.23 21.11
CA PHE A 194 26.04 9.15 21.16
C PHE A 194 25.60 9.47 22.59
N THR A 195 24.61 10.33 22.75
CA THR A 195 24.05 10.70 24.05
C THR A 195 22.57 10.36 24.06
N LEU A 196 22.20 9.40 24.91
CA LEU A 196 20.82 9.01 25.12
C LEU A 196 20.25 9.81 26.28
N ASP A 197 19.25 10.64 26.00
CA ASP A 197 18.44 11.32 27.00
C ASP A 197 17.05 10.68 27.06
N THR A 198 16.75 10.07 28.20
CA THR A 198 15.48 9.37 28.42
C THR A 198 15.20 9.14 29.89
N GLU A 199 13.92 9.09 30.24
CA GLU A 199 13.44 8.68 31.56
C GLU A 199 13.51 7.16 31.76
N SER A 200 13.27 6.71 33.00
CA SER A 200 13.09 5.29 33.30
C SER A 200 11.95 4.68 32.47
N GLY A 201 12.01 3.36 32.25
CA GLY A 201 11.00 2.65 31.48
C GLY A 201 9.63 2.68 32.15
N LYS A 202 8.57 2.97 31.39
CA LYS A 202 7.20 3.08 31.90
C LYS A 202 6.28 2.00 31.35
N THR A 203 5.26 1.65 32.13
CA THR A 203 4.20 0.71 31.71
C THR A 203 2.92 1.44 31.34
N ILE A 204 2.21 0.96 30.33
CA ILE A 204 0.90 1.52 29.94
C ILE A 204 -0.12 1.14 31.00
N ARG A 205 -0.69 2.14 31.66
CA ARG A 205 -1.65 1.95 32.77
C ARG A 205 -3.09 2.08 32.28
N ASN A 206 -3.46 3.21 31.70
CA ASN A 206 -4.80 3.45 31.15
C ASN A 206 -4.76 3.91 29.69
N ILE A 207 -5.87 3.63 29.01
CA ILE A 207 -6.12 4.05 27.64
C ILE A 207 -7.52 4.62 27.59
N ASN A 208 -7.58 5.91 27.30
CA ASN A 208 -8.79 6.71 27.33
C ASN A 208 -9.02 7.32 25.94
N PHE A 209 -10.25 7.74 25.69
CA PHE A 209 -10.64 8.39 24.45
C PHE A 209 -11.36 9.68 24.81
N GLU A 210 -11.06 10.75 24.07
CA GLU A 210 -11.71 12.05 24.21
C GLU A 210 -12.12 12.57 22.84
N GLY A 211 -13.29 13.20 22.75
CA GLY A 211 -13.84 13.75 21.50
C GLY A 211 -14.82 12.84 20.77
N ASN A 212 -14.94 11.57 21.18
CA ASN A 212 -16.08 10.73 20.79
C ASN A 212 -17.34 11.14 21.56
N THR A 213 -18.46 11.20 20.83
CA THR A 213 -19.78 11.59 21.34
C THR A 213 -20.84 10.57 20.98
N SER A 214 -20.66 9.81 19.89
CA SER A 214 -21.59 8.79 19.44
C SER A 214 -20.99 7.39 19.39
N ILE A 215 -19.66 7.26 19.40
CA ILE A 215 -18.96 5.98 19.50
C ILE A 215 -18.68 5.67 20.97
N ASP A 216 -18.89 4.42 21.38
CA ASP A 216 -18.63 3.95 22.74
C ASP A 216 -17.12 3.80 23.01
N ASP A 217 -16.66 4.23 24.19
CA ASP A 217 -15.26 4.10 24.61
C ASP A 217 -14.78 2.64 24.60
N GLU A 218 -15.63 1.71 25.04
CA GLU A 218 -15.31 0.29 25.07
C GLU A 218 -15.06 -0.26 23.66
N PHE A 219 -15.81 0.22 22.68
CA PHE A 219 -15.62 -0.17 21.28
C PHE A 219 -14.29 0.36 20.73
N LEU A 220 -13.96 1.63 20.98
CA LEU A 220 -12.66 2.20 20.59
C LEU A 220 -11.48 1.49 21.26
N LYS A 221 -11.65 1.10 22.53
CA LYS A 221 -10.65 0.33 23.28
C LYS A 221 -10.40 -1.04 22.67
N ASN A 222 -11.46 -1.72 22.24
CA ASN A 222 -11.36 -3.00 21.54
C ASN A 222 -10.66 -2.86 20.19
N ILE A 223 -10.94 -1.80 19.42
CA ILE A 223 -10.23 -1.51 18.16
C ILE A 223 -8.74 -1.22 18.39
N ALA A 224 -8.41 -0.44 19.42
CA ALA A 224 -7.04 -0.04 19.69
C ALA A 224 -6.12 -1.24 20.00
N GLN A 225 -6.66 -2.33 20.58
CA GLN A 225 -5.95 -3.58 20.91
C GLN A 225 -4.63 -3.36 21.67
N VAL A 226 -4.59 -2.37 22.56
CA VAL A 226 -3.39 -2.05 23.34
C VAL A 226 -3.47 -2.70 24.71
N GLU A 227 -2.54 -3.61 24.96
CA GLU A 227 -2.38 -4.28 26.25
C GLU A 227 -1.67 -3.39 27.28
N LYS A 228 -2.12 -3.46 28.53
CA LYS A 228 -1.45 -2.84 29.70
C LYS A 228 -0.11 -3.51 29.97
N SER A 229 0.94 -3.01 29.35
CA SER A 229 2.26 -3.64 29.29
C SER A 229 3.35 -2.59 29.10
N CYS A 230 4.62 -3.02 29.01
CA CYS A 230 5.75 -2.16 28.65
C CYS A 230 5.42 -1.18 27.51
N TYR A 231 5.60 0.12 27.76
CA TYR A 231 5.36 1.14 26.74
C TYR A 231 6.27 0.93 25.53
N LYS A 232 5.67 0.98 24.34
CA LYS A 232 6.37 0.93 23.06
C LYS A 232 5.67 1.87 22.08
N THR A 233 6.41 2.80 21.50
CA THR A 233 5.87 3.74 20.49
C THR A 233 5.17 3.01 19.33
N ARG A 234 5.71 1.84 18.91
CA ARG A 234 5.09 1.01 17.85
C ARG A 234 3.70 0.49 18.22
N LYS A 235 3.40 0.24 19.51
CA LYS A 235 2.05 -0.17 19.96
C LYS A 235 1.05 0.99 19.80
N ILE A 236 1.46 2.20 20.17
CA ILE A 236 0.61 3.40 20.06
C ILE A 236 0.32 3.75 18.59
N ILE A 237 1.35 3.69 17.72
CA ILE A 237 1.16 3.89 16.28
C ILE A 237 0.25 2.81 15.67
N ARG A 238 0.40 1.56 16.08
CA ARG A 238 -0.49 0.48 15.62
C ARG A 238 -1.94 0.73 16.03
N ALA A 239 -2.17 1.11 17.29
CA ALA A 239 -3.50 1.44 17.80
C ALA A 239 -4.12 2.61 17.04
N GLN A 240 -3.36 3.69 16.82
CA GLN A 240 -3.77 4.81 15.97
C GLN A 240 -4.18 4.34 14.58
N ASN A 241 -3.39 3.46 13.95
CA ASN A 241 -3.72 2.92 12.63
C ASN A 241 -5.01 2.10 12.64
N TYR A 242 -5.24 1.23 13.63
CA TYR A 242 -6.48 0.47 13.74
C TYR A 242 -7.70 1.37 13.94
N LEU A 243 -7.57 2.38 14.80
CA LEU A 243 -8.61 3.40 15.03
C LEU A 243 -8.98 4.12 13.72
N LEU A 244 -8.01 4.51 12.91
CA LEU A 244 -8.24 5.15 11.62
C LEU A 244 -8.79 4.18 10.56
N GLN A 245 -8.29 2.93 10.53
CA GLN A 245 -8.74 1.89 9.61
C GLN A 245 -10.18 1.46 9.84
N SER A 246 -10.75 1.68 11.05
CA SER A 246 -12.17 1.48 11.31
C SER A 246 -13.08 2.30 10.37
N GLY A 247 -12.58 3.40 9.80
CA GLY A 247 -13.34 4.31 8.96
C GLY A 247 -14.34 5.20 9.71
N LEU A 248 -14.41 5.07 11.04
CA LEU A 248 -15.31 5.83 11.91
C LEU A 248 -14.72 7.15 12.41
N LEU A 249 -13.39 7.30 12.30
CA LEU A 249 -12.65 8.47 12.77
C LEU A 249 -11.95 9.16 11.60
N THR A 250 -11.87 10.49 11.67
CA THR A 250 -11.05 11.31 10.75
C THR A 250 -9.64 11.54 11.30
N SER A 251 -9.49 11.56 12.63
CA SER A 251 -8.20 11.63 13.30
C SER A 251 -8.24 10.89 14.64
N ALA A 252 -7.09 10.38 15.07
CA ALA A 252 -6.88 9.82 16.40
C ALA A 252 -5.46 10.22 16.86
N THR A 253 -5.34 11.27 17.67
CA THR A 253 -4.05 11.81 18.10
C THR A 253 -3.73 11.34 19.51
N PRO A 254 -2.64 10.58 19.72
CA PRO A 254 -2.27 10.14 21.06
C PRO A 254 -1.60 11.28 21.85
N GLU A 255 -2.14 11.54 23.04
CA GLU A 255 -1.49 12.30 24.10
C GLU A 255 -0.98 11.33 25.18
N LEU A 256 0.21 11.60 25.69
CA LEU A 256 0.87 10.76 26.70
C LEU A 256 1.00 11.57 27.98
N ILE A 257 0.39 11.08 29.06
CA ILE A 257 0.54 11.63 30.41
C ILE A 257 1.43 10.67 31.18
N THR A 258 2.65 11.11 31.48
CA THR A 258 3.66 10.31 32.17
C THR A 258 3.59 10.55 33.68
N ASP A 259 3.59 9.45 34.42
CA ASP A 259 3.78 9.36 35.88
C ASP A 259 5.15 8.71 36.15
N GLU A 260 5.56 8.45 37.40
CA GLU A 260 6.90 7.88 37.71
C GLU A 260 7.18 6.58 36.92
N ASP A 261 6.37 5.54 37.13
CA ASP A 261 6.56 4.20 36.51
C ASP A 261 5.53 3.85 35.43
N SER A 262 4.60 4.77 35.16
CA SER A 262 3.47 4.50 34.27
C SER A 262 3.18 5.63 33.29
N VAL A 263 2.49 5.28 32.21
CA VAL A 263 2.00 6.22 31.22
C VAL A 263 0.54 5.94 30.94
N ASP A 264 -0.27 6.98 31.03
CA ASP A 264 -1.64 6.98 30.56
C ASP A 264 -1.66 7.55 29.14
N VAL A 265 -2.41 6.88 28.26
CA VAL A 265 -2.54 7.26 26.85
C VAL A 265 -3.96 7.72 26.60
N THR A 266 -4.14 8.99 26.25
CA THR A 266 -5.44 9.52 25.83
C THR A 266 -5.42 9.74 24.34
N PHE A 267 -6.32 9.10 23.61
CA PHE A 267 -6.51 9.36 22.19
C PHE A 267 -7.57 10.46 22.01
N HIS A 268 -7.13 11.62 21.52
CA HIS A 268 -8.02 12.67 21.05
C HIS A 268 -8.54 12.30 19.67
N VAL A 269 -9.81 11.93 19.59
CA VAL A 269 -10.45 11.41 18.38
C VAL A 269 -11.43 12.41 17.82
N ASN A 270 -11.49 12.50 16.48
CA ASN A 270 -12.53 13.23 15.78
C ASN A 270 -13.37 12.27 14.96
N GLU A 271 -14.65 12.14 15.31
CA GLU A 271 -15.56 11.25 14.60
C GLU A 271 -15.80 11.70 13.16
N ARG A 272 -15.87 10.73 12.26
CA ARG A 272 -16.37 10.92 10.90
C ARG A 272 -17.89 11.01 10.95
N LYS A 273 -18.50 11.65 9.95
CA LYS A 273 -19.94 11.52 9.73
C LYS A 273 -20.28 10.06 9.41
N HIS A 274 -21.01 9.42 10.31
CA HIS A 274 -21.38 8.00 10.20
C HIS A 274 -22.48 7.71 9.18
N ARG A 275 -23.30 8.72 8.86
CA ARG A 275 -24.48 8.57 8.01
C ARG A 275 -24.21 9.03 6.59
N THR A 276 -24.62 8.24 5.62
CA THR A 276 -24.55 8.56 4.19
C THR A 276 -25.92 8.32 3.56
N GLN A 277 -26.39 9.26 2.76
CA GLN A 277 -27.55 9.10 1.90
C GLN A 277 -27.08 9.06 0.45
N SER A 278 -27.62 8.16 -0.35
CA SER A 278 -27.36 8.05 -1.78
C SER A 278 -28.68 8.14 -2.56
N LEU A 279 -28.63 8.79 -3.72
CA LEU A 279 -29.70 8.79 -4.71
C LEU A 279 -29.05 8.51 -6.06
N GLY A 280 -29.61 7.58 -6.81
CA GLY A 280 -29.10 7.15 -8.11
C GLY A 280 -30.19 7.12 -9.17
N ILE A 281 -29.82 7.44 -10.40
CA ILE A 281 -30.64 7.23 -11.60
C ILE A 281 -29.77 6.54 -12.65
N GLY A 282 -30.33 5.53 -13.31
CA GLY A 282 -29.68 4.77 -14.35
C GLY A 282 -30.61 4.53 -15.53
N TYR A 283 -30.03 4.24 -16.69
CA TYR A 283 -30.76 3.80 -17.87
C TYR A 283 -30.02 2.66 -18.54
N SER A 284 -30.71 1.55 -18.80
CA SER A 284 -30.22 0.44 -19.63
C SER A 284 -31.29 0.09 -20.69
N PRO A 285 -30.92 -0.38 -21.89
CA PRO A 285 -31.90 -0.85 -22.87
C PRO A 285 -32.82 -1.94 -22.32
N GLU A 286 -32.29 -2.79 -21.42
CA GLU A 286 -33.00 -3.93 -20.86
C GLU A 286 -33.99 -3.54 -19.74
N GLU A 287 -33.56 -2.72 -18.78
CA GLU A 287 -34.38 -2.37 -17.60
C GLU A 287 -35.00 -0.98 -17.69
N GLN A 288 -34.66 -0.26 -18.76
CA GLN A 288 -35.02 1.12 -18.99
C GLN A 288 -34.57 2.00 -17.83
N LEU A 289 -35.44 2.87 -17.31
CA LEU A 289 -35.11 3.75 -16.20
C LEU A 289 -35.06 2.99 -14.88
N ARG A 290 -33.98 3.20 -14.13
CA ARG A 290 -33.76 2.69 -12.77
C ARG A 290 -33.56 3.87 -11.82
N PHE A 291 -34.21 3.85 -10.67
CA PHE A 291 -33.98 4.75 -9.56
C PHE A 291 -33.50 3.97 -8.34
N SER A 292 -32.57 4.54 -7.60
CA SER A 292 -32.12 3.98 -6.32
C SER A 292 -32.02 5.04 -5.24
N ALA A 293 -32.30 4.64 -4.01
CA ALA A 293 -32.13 5.44 -2.82
C ALA A 293 -31.52 4.58 -1.72
N GLY A 294 -30.43 5.03 -1.12
CA GLY A 294 -29.73 4.29 -0.08
C GLY A 294 -29.54 5.14 1.17
N TRP A 295 -29.60 4.48 2.32
CA TRP A 295 -29.24 5.05 3.60
C TRP A 295 -28.29 4.11 4.33
N GLU A 296 -27.16 4.64 4.75
CA GLU A 296 -26.13 3.91 5.48
C GLU A 296 -25.84 4.63 6.80
N ASN A 297 -25.71 3.86 7.88
CA ASN A 297 -25.18 4.30 9.15
C ASN A 297 -24.07 3.34 9.61
N ARG A 298 -22.81 3.82 9.61
CA ARG A 298 -21.62 3.04 9.96
C ARG A 298 -21.41 2.85 11.48
N ASN A 299 -22.19 3.53 12.32
CA ASN A 299 -22.08 3.45 13.78
C ASN A 299 -23.46 3.30 14.43
N TRP A 300 -24.23 2.31 13.97
CA TRP A 300 -25.53 2.01 14.55
C TRP A 300 -25.37 1.57 16.01
N ARG A 301 -25.96 2.34 16.94
CA ARG A 301 -25.87 2.12 18.40
C ARG A 301 -24.47 2.21 19.01
N GLY A 302 -23.55 2.96 18.41
CA GLY A 302 -22.28 3.34 19.06
C GLY A 302 -21.14 2.33 19.03
N ASN A 303 -21.39 1.12 18.53
CA ASN A 303 -20.42 0.01 18.53
C ASN A 303 -19.95 -0.38 17.12
N GLY A 304 -19.89 0.58 16.19
CA GLY A 304 -19.38 0.37 14.83
C GLY A 304 -20.20 -0.57 13.95
N LYS A 305 -21.38 -1.04 14.40
CA LYS A 305 -22.29 -1.81 13.57
C LYS A 305 -22.73 -0.98 12.39
N LYS A 306 -22.65 -1.57 11.20
CA LYS A 306 -23.06 -0.92 9.96
C LYS A 306 -24.47 -1.37 9.62
N LEU A 307 -25.41 -0.42 9.61
CA LEU A 307 -26.78 -0.63 9.14
C LEU A 307 -26.92 0.04 7.78
N THR A 308 -27.35 -0.73 6.78
CA THR A 308 -27.64 -0.23 5.44
C THR A 308 -29.09 -0.56 5.07
N THR A 309 -29.73 0.36 4.37
CA THR A 309 -31.02 0.15 3.73
C THR A 309 -30.97 0.71 2.34
N ASP A 310 -31.21 -0.12 1.33
CA ASP A 310 -31.18 0.26 -0.07
C ASP A 310 -32.53 -0.05 -0.71
N PHE A 311 -33.07 0.91 -1.44
CA PHE A 311 -34.29 0.77 -2.22
C PHE A 311 -33.95 0.99 -3.69
N GLN A 312 -34.42 0.11 -4.54
CA GLN A 312 -34.24 0.19 -5.97
C GLN A 312 -35.55 -0.08 -6.69
N ILE A 313 -35.84 0.69 -7.73
CA ILE A 313 -36.99 0.49 -8.59
C ILE A 313 -36.60 0.70 -10.05
N SER A 314 -37.02 -0.22 -10.90
CA SER A 314 -36.92 -0.17 -12.36
C SER A 314 -38.24 -0.63 -12.97
N GLN A 315 -38.31 -0.72 -14.29
CA GLN A 315 -39.52 -1.24 -14.93
C GLN A 315 -39.73 -2.74 -14.74
N ILE A 316 -38.64 -3.49 -14.53
CA ILE A 316 -38.70 -4.96 -14.42
C ILE A 316 -38.48 -5.44 -12.99
N SER A 317 -38.05 -4.59 -12.06
CA SER A 317 -37.74 -5.00 -10.69
C SER A 317 -37.94 -3.89 -9.67
N THR A 318 -38.50 -4.23 -8.52
CA THR A 318 -38.53 -3.39 -7.31
C THR A 318 -37.90 -4.18 -6.17
N GLN A 319 -36.94 -3.60 -5.46
CA GLN A 319 -36.15 -4.27 -4.43
C GLN A 319 -35.97 -3.36 -3.21
N LEU A 320 -36.08 -3.93 -2.03
CA LEU A 320 -35.76 -3.31 -0.75
C LEU A 320 -34.82 -4.24 0.04
N ASP A 321 -33.61 -3.76 0.29
CA ASP A 321 -32.56 -4.47 0.99
C ASP A 321 -32.30 -3.82 2.35
N GLY A 322 -32.12 -4.65 3.38
CA GLY A 322 -31.67 -4.27 4.69
C GLY A 322 -30.49 -5.13 5.12
N SER A 323 -29.38 -4.50 5.54
CA SER A 323 -28.19 -5.22 6.00
C SER A 323 -27.70 -4.67 7.34
N LEU A 324 -27.43 -5.55 8.29
CA LEU A 324 -26.78 -5.24 9.56
C LEU A 324 -25.48 -6.05 9.67
N ARG A 325 -24.34 -5.37 9.49
CA ARG A 325 -23.01 -5.93 9.72
C ARG A 325 -22.54 -5.61 11.14
N VAL A 326 -22.19 -6.66 11.88
CA VAL A 326 -21.54 -6.60 13.18
C VAL A 326 -20.06 -6.91 12.98
N PRO A 327 -19.19 -5.89 12.94
CA PRO A 327 -17.78 -6.11 12.72
C PRO A 327 -17.11 -6.75 13.94
N GLN A 328 -16.03 -7.50 13.72
CA GLN A 328 -15.22 -8.11 14.79
C GLN A 328 -16.04 -8.95 15.79
N PHE A 329 -16.96 -9.75 15.27
CA PHE A 329 -17.79 -10.65 16.06
C PHE A 329 -16.94 -11.75 16.69
N LYS A 330 -16.54 -11.55 17.96
CA LYS A 330 -15.70 -12.45 18.77
C LYS A 330 -14.25 -12.61 18.32
N ASP A 331 -13.92 -12.25 17.09
CA ASP A 331 -12.58 -12.28 16.52
C ASP A 331 -12.37 -11.04 15.64
N PRO A 332 -11.20 -10.36 15.65
CA PRO A 332 -10.94 -9.17 14.84
C PRO A 332 -11.12 -9.35 13.32
N ASP A 333 -10.97 -10.58 12.81
CA ASP A 333 -11.06 -10.89 11.39
C ASP A 333 -12.41 -11.54 11.01
N LEU A 334 -13.35 -11.68 11.96
CA LEU A 334 -14.66 -12.30 11.77
C LEU A 334 -15.79 -11.27 11.87
N ASP A 335 -16.59 -11.14 10.83
CA ASP A 335 -17.80 -10.31 10.80
C ASP A 335 -19.06 -11.19 10.80
N LEU A 336 -20.13 -10.72 11.42
CA LEU A 336 -21.46 -11.34 11.35
C LEU A 336 -22.40 -10.39 10.61
N VAL A 337 -22.99 -10.87 9.51
CA VAL A 337 -23.86 -10.09 8.64
C VAL A 337 -25.26 -10.70 8.66
N PHE A 338 -26.25 -9.86 8.94
CA PHE A 338 -27.66 -10.19 8.75
C PHE A 338 -28.19 -9.42 7.56
N GLU A 339 -28.88 -10.11 6.66
CA GLU A 339 -29.49 -9.49 5.48
C GLU A 339 -30.97 -9.85 5.44
N ALA A 340 -31.77 -8.91 4.94
CA ALA A 340 -33.17 -9.12 4.63
C ALA A 340 -33.45 -8.42 3.30
N GLU A 341 -34.12 -9.12 2.40
CA GLU A 341 -34.43 -8.64 1.07
C GLU A 341 -35.91 -8.91 0.78
N VAL A 342 -36.58 -7.95 0.17
CA VAL A 342 -37.88 -8.16 -0.47
C VAL A 342 -37.77 -7.65 -1.90
N SER A 343 -38.14 -8.49 -2.86
CA SER A 343 -38.08 -8.14 -4.27
C SER A 343 -39.34 -8.57 -5.03
N GLU A 344 -39.70 -7.77 -6.03
CA GLU A 344 -40.68 -8.09 -7.05
C GLU A 344 -39.98 -7.98 -8.40
N THR A 345 -40.10 -9.02 -9.24
CA THR A 345 -39.52 -9.04 -10.59
C THR A 345 -40.60 -9.38 -11.60
N LYS A 346 -40.68 -8.59 -12.67
CA LYS A 346 -41.63 -8.73 -13.79
C LYS A 346 -40.87 -8.84 -15.09
N VAL A 347 -40.82 -10.03 -15.65
CA VAL A 347 -40.18 -10.32 -16.94
C VAL A 347 -41.15 -11.06 -17.84
N GLU A 348 -40.89 -11.09 -19.15
CA GLU A 348 -41.81 -11.73 -20.11
C GLU A 348 -42.11 -13.20 -19.80
N ALA A 349 -41.18 -13.89 -19.14
CA ALA A 349 -41.31 -15.32 -18.83
C ALA A 349 -42.11 -15.62 -17.56
N PHE A 350 -42.03 -14.76 -16.54
CA PHE A 350 -42.64 -14.97 -15.23
C PHE A 350 -42.70 -13.66 -14.42
N ASP A 351 -43.64 -13.61 -13.50
CA ASP A 351 -43.68 -12.64 -12.41
C ASP A 351 -43.25 -13.36 -11.12
N SER A 352 -42.46 -12.69 -10.28
CA SER A 352 -42.04 -13.25 -9.00
C SER A 352 -42.04 -12.23 -7.88
N VAL A 353 -42.41 -12.70 -6.70
CA VAL A 353 -42.31 -11.96 -5.44
C VAL A 353 -41.53 -12.83 -4.47
N SER A 354 -40.41 -12.30 -3.97
CA SER A 354 -39.58 -13.00 -3.00
C SER A 354 -39.31 -12.17 -1.76
N ALA A 355 -39.12 -12.88 -0.65
CA ALA A 355 -38.65 -12.34 0.61
C ALA A 355 -37.59 -13.29 1.17
N ALA A 356 -36.38 -12.79 1.37
CA ALA A 356 -35.25 -13.55 1.87
C ALA A 356 -34.71 -12.94 3.17
N ALA A 357 -34.18 -13.80 4.04
CA ALA A 357 -33.42 -13.38 5.20
C ALA A 357 -32.23 -14.31 5.42
N SER A 358 -31.06 -13.75 5.73
CA SER A 358 -29.83 -14.51 5.89
C SER A 358 -29.05 -14.09 7.14
N ALA A 359 -28.25 -15.02 7.65
CA ALA A 359 -27.21 -14.78 8.64
C ALA A 359 -25.92 -15.44 8.18
N VAL A 360 -24.88 -14.63 7.96
CA VAL A 360 -23.62 -15.04 7.34
C VAL A 360 -22.46 -14.63 8.23
N LEU A 361 -21.53 -15.56 8.46
CA LEU A 361 -20.22 -15.28 9.05
C LEU A 361 -19.21 -15.06 7.93
N GLU A 362 -18.54 -13.92 7.93
CA GLU A 362 -17.50 -13.55 6.97
C GLU A 362 -16.14 -13.51 7.67
N TYR A 363 -15.15 -14.28 7.20
CA TYR A 363 -13.82 -14.35 7.80
C TYR A 363 -12.73 -13.89 6.82
N GLN A 364 -11.96 -12.89 7.23
CA GLN A 364 -10.85 -12.33 6.45
C GLN A 364 -9.54 -13.07 6.75
N PHE A 365 -9.24 -14.14 6.01
CA PHE A 365 -8.02 -14.95 6.22
C PHE A 365 -6.71 -14.17 6.09
N ASN A 366 -6.70 -13.17 5.22
CA ASN A 366 -5.62 -12.19 5.02
C ASN A 366 -6.14 -11.10 4.09
N ARG A 367 -5.34 -10.07 3.80
CA ARG A 367 -5.71 -8.93 2.93
C ARG A 367 -6.28 -9.27 1.54
N ASN A 368 -6.12 -10.49 1.05
CA ASN A 368 -6.55 -10.90 -0.28
C ASN A 368 -7.65 -11.96 -0.26
N TRP A 369 -7.89 -12.63 0.87
CA TRP A 369 -8.77 -13.80 0.95
C TRP A 369 -9.88 -13.59 1.96
N LEU A 370 -11.13 -13.71 1.50
CA LEU A 370 -12.36 -13.63 2.29
C LEU A 370 -13.14 -14.93 2.11
N GLY A 371 -13.56 -15.57 3.20
CA GLY A 371 -14.50 -16.68 3.15
C GLY A 371 -15.79 -16.33 3.86
N SER A 372 -16.89 -16.95 3.47
CA SER A 372 -18.15 -16.84 4.19
C SER A 372 -18.88 -18.16 4.30
N ILE A 373 -19.67 -18.30 5.35
CA ILE A 373 -20.62 -19.39 5.53
C ILE A 373 -21.85 -18.86 6.25
N GLY A 374 -23.03 -19.30 5.85
CA GLY A 374 -24.26 -18.81 6.45
C GLY A 374 -25.43 -19.76 6.31
N ILE A 375 -26.57 -19.23 6.72
CA ILE A 375 -27.89 -19.83 6.54
C ILE A 375 -28.80 -18.75 5.98
N ALA A 376 -29.62 -19.09 4.99
CA ALA A 376 -30.64 -18.20 4.47
C ALA A 376 -31.98 -18.93 4.34
N SER A 377 -33.05 -18.15 4.44
CA SER A 377 -34.41 -18.61 4.19
C SER A 377 -35.06 -17.67 3.20
N GLU A 378 -35.67 -18.24 2.17
CA GLU A 378 -36.33 -17.50 1.10
C GLU A 378 -37.75 -18.04 0.92
N TYR A 379 -38.71 -17.13 0.93
CA TYR A 379 -40.04 -17.37 0.38
C TYR A 379 -40.08 -16.77 -1.02
N SER A 380 -40.51 -17.54 -2.01
CA SER A 380 -40.64 -17.06 -3.38
C SER A 380 -41.91 -17.61 -4.01
N GLN A 381 -42.71 -16.73 -4.58
CA GLN A 381 -43.84 -17.11 -5.43
C GLN A 381 -43.48 -16.75 -6.87
N VAL A 382 -43.62 -17.71 -7.77
CA VAL A 382 -43.30 -17.56 -9.19
C VAL A 382 -44.53 -17.92 -10.01
N GLU A 383 -45.10 -16.89 -10.66
CA GLU A 383 -46.25 -17.03 -11.54
C GLU A 383 -45.77 -17.01 -12.99
N SER A 384 -45.99 -18.12 -13.70
CA SER A 384 -45.69 -18.28 -15.13
C SER A 384 -46.96 -18.53 -15.93
N SER A 385 -46.86 -18.51 -17.26
CA SER A 385 -48.00 -18.82 -18.14
C SER A 385 -48.58 -20.24 -17.98
N THR A 386 -47.81 -21.16 -17.39
CA THR A 386 -48.17 -22.59 -17.28
C THR A 386 -48.39 -23.06 -15.85
N GLN A 387 -47.80 -22.39 -14.86
CA GLN A 387 -47.74 -22.85 -13.48
C GLN A 387 -47.55 -21.68 -12.51
N ASP A 388 -48.11 -21.83 -11.31
CA ASP A 388 -47.92 -20.95 -10.16
C ASP A 388 -47.27 -21.80 -9.06
N ASP A 389 -46.01 -21.50 -8.77
CA ASP A 389 -45.19 -22.26 -7.83
C ASP A 389 -44.84 -21.40 -6.62
N ILE A 390 -44.93 -22.02 -5.44
CA ILE A 390 -44.56 -21.42 -4.17
C ILE A 390 -43.40 -22.21 -3.59
N PHE A 391 -42.26 -21.54 -3.42
CA PHE A 391 -41.05 -22.09 -2.83
C PHE A 391 -40.81 -21.50 -1.44
N ARG A 392 -40.37 -22.35 -0.52
CA ARG A 392 -39.97 -22.00 0.85
C ARG A 392 -38.61 -22.61 1.12
N LEU A 393 -37.60 -21.97 0.60
CA LEU A 393 -36.27 -22.51 0.54
C LEU A 393 -35.52 -22.20 1.84
N LEU A 394 -34.82 -23.21 2.33
CA LEU A 394 -33.75 -23.08 3.30
C LEU A 394 -32.43 -23.38 2.59
N SER A 395 -31.46 -22.48 2.70
CA SER A 395 -30.16 -22.62 2.05
C SER A 395 -28.99 -22.41 3.00
N PHE A 396 -27.83 -22.94 2.61
CA PHE A 396 -26.59 -22.86 3.39
C PHE A 396 -25.44 -22.31 2.55
N PRO A 397 -25.44 -20.99 2.25
CA PRO A 397 -24.44 -20.39 1.39
C PRO A 397 -23.05 -20.51 1.99
N ALA A 398 -22.09 -20.94 1.17
CA ALA A 398 -20.66 -20.91 1.48
C ALA A 398 -19.92 -20.27 0.31
N SER A 399 -19.01 -19.35 0.59
CA SER A 399 -18.22 -18.69 -0.46
C SER A 399 -16.77 -18.48 -0.07
N ILE A 400 -15.92 -18.36 -1.09
CA ILE A 400 -14.55 -17.91 -0.95
C ILE A 400 -14.22 -16.95 -2.08
N GLN A 401 -13.58 -15.84 -1.74
CA GLN A 401 -13.15 -14.82 -2.66
C GLN A 401 -11.67 -14.53 -2.46
N ARG A 402 -10.95 -14.38 -3.58
CA ARG A 402 -9.60 -13.88 -3.63
C ARG A 402 -9.54 -12.60 -4.46
N ASP A 403 -9.19 -11.48 -3.85
CA ASP A 403 -8.97 -10.20 -4.53
C ASP A 403 -7.52 -9.76 -4.42
N THR A 404 -6.85 -9.59 -5.56
CA THR A 404 -5.48 -9.06 -5.68
C THR A 404 -5.41 -7.76 -6.47
N SER A 405 -6.57 -7.20 -6.85
CA SER A 405 -6.66 -5.92 -7.51
C SER A 405 -6.23 -4.80 -6.55
N ARG A 406 -5.45 -3.84 -7.05
CA ARG A 406 -4.92 -2.73 -6.23
C ARG A 406 -5.78 -1.48 -6.25
N SER A 407 -6.81 -1.45 -7.10
CA SER A 407 -7.71 -0.32 -7.29
C SER A 407 -9.11 -0.86 -7.58
N LEU A 408 -10.10 -0.41 -6.81
CA LEU A 408 -11.49 -0.83 -6.97
C LEU A 408 -12.17 -0.15 -8.17
N LEU A 409 -11.74 1.09 -8.48
CA LEU A 409 -12.38 1.96 -9.49
C LEU A 409 -11.72 1.84 -10.87
N ASP A 410 -10.43 1.54 -10.90
CA ASP A 410 -9.66 1.38 -12.15
C ASP A 410 -8.56 0.32 -11.99
N PRO A 411 -8.93 -0.98 -12.03
CA PRO A 411 -7.99 -2.08 -11.86
C PRO A 411 -7.16 -2.28 -13.13
N VAL A 412 -5.90 -1.87 -13.09
CA VAL A 412 -4.92 -2.08 -14.16
C VAL A 412 -4.20 -3.44 -14.09
N GLN A 413 -4.07 -4.00 -12.89
CA GLN A 413 -3.37 -5.25 -12.64
C GLN A 413 -4.00 -6.04 -11.50
N GLY A 414 -3.98 -7.36 -11.63
CA GLY A 414 -4.42 -8.29 -10.60
C GLY A 414 -5.64 -9.10 -11.05
N SER A 415 -6.20 -9.86 -10.12
CA SER A 415 -7.37 -10.68 -10.37
C SER A 415 -8.31 -10.73 -9.17
N ILE A 416 -9.59 -10.92 -9.48
CA ILE A 416 -10.68 -11.18 -8.55
C ILE A 416 -11.25 -12.54 -8.92
N TRP A 417 -11.16 -13.49 -8.00
CA TRP A 417 -11.76 -14.81 -8.15
C TRP A 417 -12.79 -15.01 -7.03
N SER A 418 -13.95 -15.54 -7.37
CA SER A 418 -15.00 -15.90 -6.41
C SER A 418 -15.52 -17.30 -6.72
N LEU A 419 -15.83 -18.04 -5.67
CA LEU A 419 -16.45 -19.34 -5.72
C LEU A 419 -17.55 -19.37 -4.65
N SER A 420 -18.76 -19.78 -5.03
CA SER A 420 -19.89 -19.98 -4.11
C SER A 420 -20.56 -21.33 -4.35
N ILE A 421 -21.00 -21.94 -3.26
CA ILE A 421 -21.76 -23.18 -3.23
C ILE A 421 -22.93 -22.95 -2.29
N GLU A 422 -24.13 -23.26 -2.75
CA GLU A 422 -25.34 -23.04 -1.99
C GLU A 422 -26.31 -24.20 -2.20
N PRO A 423 -26.39 -25.15 -1.26
CA PRO A 423 -27.41 -26.17 -1.25
C PRO A 423 -28.73 -25.60 -0.73
N PHE A 424 -29.81 -25.96 -1.40
CA PHE A 424 -31.18 -25.57 -1.11
C PHE A 424 -32.01 -26.82 -0.78
N THR A 425 -32.95 -26.66 0.14
CA THR A 425 -34.04 -27.60 0.38
C THR A 425 -35.32 -26.81 0.57
N ASP A 426 -36.41 -27.24 -0.05
CA ASP A 426 -37.72 -26.69 0.29
C ASP A 426 -38.18 -27.24 1.65
N MET A 427 -38.72 -26.36 2.48
CA MET A 427 -39.15 -26.67 3.85
C MET A 427 -40.49 -27.40 3.90
N VAL A 428 -41.29 -27.33 2.83
CA VAL A 428 -42.61 -27.96 2.71
C VAL A 428 -42.52 -29.16 1.77
N ASP A 429 -42.07 -28.96 0.53
CA ASP A 429 -41.88 -30.05 -0.43
C ASP A 429 -40.43 -30.53 -0.44
N LYS A 430 -40.12 -31.45 0.48
CA LYS A 430 -38.76 -32.00 0.63
C LYS A 430 -38.22 -32.74 -0.60
N SER A 431 -39.03 -32.98 -1.63
CA SER A 431 -38.53 -33.51 -2.90
C SER A 431 -37.68 -32.49 -3.66
N ILE A 432 -37.94 -31.20 -3.46
CA ILE A 432 -37.21 -30.11 -4.11
C ILE A 432 -35.90 -29.87 -3.36
N GLN A 433 -34.81 -30.41 -3.92
CA GLN A 433 -33.46 -30.22 -3.42
C GLN A 433 -32.51 -29.98 -4.57
N PHE A 434 -31.77 -28.87 -4.50
CA PHE A 434 -30.79 -28.55 -5.52
C PHE A 434 -29.62 -27.83 -4.90
N THR A 435 -28.49 -27.85 -5.58
CA THR A 435 -27.28 -27.12 -5.21
C THR A 435 -26.91 -26.20 -6.34
N GLN A 436 -26.74 -24.92 -6.01
CA GLN A 436 -26.16 -23.96 -6.91
C GLN A 436 -24.65 -23.89 -6.69
N PHE A 437 -23.91 -23.89 -7.77
CA PHE A 437 -22.48 -23.66 -7.79
C PHE A 437 -22.19 -22.52 -8.75
N ALA A 438 -21.45 -21.51 -8.31
CA ALA A 438 -21.01 -20.42 -9.17
C ALA A 438 -19.54 -20.10 -8.94
N SER A 439 -18.81 -19.87 -10.04
CA SER A 439 -17.42 -19.42 -10.02
C SER A 439 -17.24 -18.28 -11.00
N SER A 440 -16.62 -17.18 -10.55
CA SER A 440 -16.29 -16.05 -11.41
C SER A 440 -14.81 -15.69 -11.29
N ILE A 441 -14.19 -15.34 -12.41
CA ILE A 441 -12.83 -14.82 -12.45
C ILE A 441 -12.78 -13.58 -13.32
N ARG A 442 -12.20 -12.52 -12.78
CA ARG A 442 -11.85 -11.28 -13.47
C ARG A 442 -10.36 -11.11 -13.39
N THR A 443 -9.70 -10.88 -14.51
CA THR A 443 -8.26 -10.63 -14.57
C THR A 443 -7.98 -9.37 -15.35
N TYR A 444 -7.03 -8.59 -14.85
CA TYR A 444 -6.60 -7.32 -15.41
C TYR A 444 -5.10 -7.36 -15.60
N SER A 445 -4.67 -7.04 -16.81
CA SER A 445 -3.26 -7.01 -17.17
C SER A 445 -2.99 -5.86 -18.13
N SER A 446 -2.13 -4.93 -17.73
CA SER A 446 -1.51 -3.93 -18.61
C SER A 446 -0.07 -4.37 -18.92
N PRO A 447 0.16 -5.24 -19.92
CA PRO A 447 1.49 -5.71 -20.26
C PRO A 447 2.27 -4.61 -21.00
N GLU A 448 3.59 -4.56 -20.79
CA GLU A 448 4.52 -3.68 -21.52
C GLU A 448 4.73 -4.25 -22.93
N ILE A 449 3.84 -3.88 -23.87
CA ILE A 449 3.91 -4.33 -25.27
C ILE A 449 4.05 -3.12 -26.19
N TRP A 450 5.04 -3.16 -27.09
CA TRP A 450 5.26 -2.17 -28.16
C TRP A 450 5.32 -0.69 -27.72
N GLY A 451 5.76 -0.41 -26.49
CA GLY A 451 5.87 0.96 -25.97
C GLY A 451 4.53 1.64 -25.68
N LEU A 452 3.42 0.89 -25.66
CA LEU A 452 2.09 1.41 -25.33
C LEU A 452 1.84 1.56 -23.83
N ASN A 453 2.62 0.85 -23.00
CA ASN A 453 2.62 0.99 -21.55
C ASN A 453 4.07 1.21 -21.11
N ASP A 454 4.30 2.19 -20.24
CA ASP A 454 5.57 2.44 -19.54
C ASP A 454 5.34 2.32 -18.02
N LYS A 455 6.39 2.44 -17.21
CA LYS A 455 6.28 2.35 -15.74
C LYS A 455 5.36 3.40 -15.13
N GLU A 456 5.17 4.52 -15.81
CA GLU A 456 4.32 5.64 -15.34
C GLU A 456 2.96 5.71 -16.06
N THR A 457 2.86 5.23 -17.30
CA THR A 457 1.62 5.28 -18.10
C THR A 457 1.11 3.88 -18.45
N LYS A 458 -0.12 3.57 -18.05
CA LYS A 458 -0.80 2.29 -18.34
C LYS A 458 -1.98 2.52 -19.28
N ASP A 459 -1.68 2.93 -20.50
CA ASP A 459 -2.67 3.35 -21.50
C ASP A 459 -3.49 2.19 -22.07
N LEU A 460 -3.01 0.94 -21.94
CA LEU A 460 -3.71 -0.26 -22.40
C LEU A 460 -3.85 -1.31 -21.29
N THR A 461 -5.09 -1.65 -20.94
CA THR A 461 -5.42 -2.72 -19.98
C THR A 461 -6.28 -3.78 -20.65
N ILE A 462 -5.83 -5.05 -20.60
CA ILE A 462 -6.62 -6.21 -21.00
C ILE A 462 -7.42 -6.67 -19.79
N ALA A 463 -8.75 -6.57 -19.89
CA ALA A 463 -9.68 -7.10 -18.91
C ALA A 463 -10.35 -8.36 -19.46
N THR A 464 -10.35 -9.45 -18.68
CA THR A 464 -11.06 -10.69 -19.04
C THR A 464 -11.96 -11.11 -17.89
N ARG A 465 -13.20 -11.47 -18.21
CA ARG A 465 -14.18 -12.01 -17.26
C ARG A 465 -14.68 -13.37 -17.74
N VAL A 466 -14.63 -14.35 -16.87
CA VAL A 466 -15.25 -15.67 -17.09
C VAL A 466 -16.16 -15.95 -15.89
N ALA A 467 -17.37 -16.42 -16.16
CA ALA A 467 -18.33 -16.85 -15.15
C ALA A 467 -18.88 -18.22 -15.54
N LEU A 468 -18.96 -19.11 -14.56
CA LEU A 468 -19.50 -20.46 -14.69
C LEU A 468 -20.54 -20.65 -13.59
N GLY A 469 -21.67 -21.23 -13.93
CA GLY A 469 -22.75 -21.54 -13.00
C GLY A 469 -23.37 -22.89 -13.34
N THR A 470 -23.73 -23.67 -12.32
CA THR A 470 -24.51 -24.90 -12.49
C THR A 470 -25.49 -25.03 -11.34
N ILE A 471 -26.65 -25.59 -11.65
CA ILE A 471 -27.66 -25.99 -10.69
C ILE A 471 -27.82 -27.49 -10.84
N THR A 472 -27.62 -28.23 -9.76
CA THR A 472 -27.70 -29.69 -9.75
C THR A 472 -28.66 -30.14 -8.66
N GLY A 473 -29.72 -30.84 -9.03
CA GLY A 473 -30.76 -31.31 -8.12
C GLY A 473 -31.68 -32.30 -8.84
N GLU A 474 -32.51 -33.00 -8.07
CA GLU A 474 -33.58 -33.88 -8.58
C GLU A 474 -34.95 -33.25 -8.34
#